data_AF-A0A829ZPQ7-F1
#
_entry.id   AF-A0A829ZPQ7-F1
#
_cell.length_a   1.000
_cell.length_b   1.000
_cell.length_c   1.000
_cell.angle_alpha   90.00
_cell.angle_beta   90.00
_cell.angle_gamma   90.00
#
_symmetry.space_group_name_H-M   'P 1'
#
loop_
_entity.id
_entity.type
_entity.pdbx_description
1 polymer ?
#
loop_
_entity_poly.entity_id
_entity_poly.type
_entity_poly.pdbx_seq_one_letter_code
_entity_poly.pdbx_strand_id
1 'polypeptide(L)'
;MAGGPPDAKCCRRGRSSFKRRNPPEIRGTGYVVACLEAALWAFYRSSSFWEGALLAVNLGEDADTTGAVYGQLASAYYCEDGIPEEWREKITMRERIEELAEEIFALVWQDD
;
A
#
# COMPACT_ATOMS: atom_id res chain seq x y z
N MET A 1 -31.81 -18.36 28.57
CA MET A 1 -30.44 -18.82 28.26
C MET A 1 -30.13 -18.41 26.83
N ALA A 2 -29.64 -17.19 26.64
CA ALA A 2 -29.33 -16.64 25.31
C ALA A 2 -27.85 -16.91 24.99
N GLY A 3 -27.57 -17.80 24.05
CA GLY A 3 -26.26 -17.93 23.41
C GLY A 3 -26.27 -17.10 22.14
N GLY A 4 -25.64 -15.93 22.18
CA GLY A 4 -25.54 -15.02 21.04
C GLY A 4 -24.67 -15.58 19.90
N PRO A 5 -24.87 -15.10 18.66
CA PRO A 5 -24.10 -15.56 17.51
C PRO A 5 -22.62 -15.11 17.61
N PRO A 6 -21.70 -15.86 16.98
CA PRO A 6 -20.27 -15.56 17.01
C PRO A 6 -19.99 -14.20 16.38
N ASP A 7 -19.12 -13.47 17.05
CA ASP A 7 -18.59 -12.15 16.81
C ASP A 7 -18.07 -11.96 15.37
N ALA A 8 -19.01 -11.58 14.50
CA ALA A 8 -18.75 -10.96 13.22
C ALA A 8 -18.05 -9.60 13.43
N LYS A 9 -16.71 -9.64 13.59
CA LYS A 9 -15.82 -8.48 13.42
C LYS A 9 -15.68 -8.04 11.95
N CYS A 10 -16.42 -8.69 11.04
CA CYS A 10 -16.51 -8.33 9.63
C CYS A 10 -17.67 -7.32 9.45
N CYS A 11 -17.38 -6.17 8.86
CA CYS A 11 -18.34 -5.18 8.35
C CYS A 11 -19.01 -4.22 9.35
N ARG A 12 -18.24 -3.26 9.89
CA ARG A 12 -18.72 -1.86 10.09
C ARG A 12 -17.55 -0.89 10.39
N ARG A 13 -16.60 -0.74 9.46
CA ARG A 13 -15.74 0.46 9.43
C ARG A 13 -16.06 1.23 8.15
N GLY A 14 -16.57 2.45 8.34
CA GLY A 14 -17.04 3.31 7.27
C GLY A 14 -15.97 3.57 6.22
N ARG A 15 -16.40 3.90 4.99
CA ARG A 15 -15.64 4.09 3.74
C ARG A 15 -14.53 5.17 3.77
N SER A 16 -13.96 5.51 4.92
CA SER A 16 -12.93 6.54 5.10
C SER A 16 -12.25 6.46 6.47
N SER A 17 -12.20 5.28 7.10
CA SER A 17 -11.59 5.13 8.43
C SER A 17 -10.11 5.54 8.43
N PHE A 18 -9.37 5.25 7.36
CA PHE A 18 -7.99 5.70 7.16
C PHE A 18 -7.82 7.23 7.13
N LYS A 19 -8.85 8.02 6.79
CA LYS A 19 -8.76 9.49 6.79
C LYS A 19 -8.85 10.09 8.18
N ARG A 20 -9.51 9.40 9.11
CA ARG A 20 -9.87 9.93 10.44
C ARG A 20 -9.02 9.36 11.56
N ARG A 21 -8.53 8.13 11.39
CA ARG A 21 -7.74 7.41 12.39
C ARG A 21 -6.25 7.67 12.18
N ASN A 22 -5.48 7.51 13.25
CA ASN A 22 -4.02 7.58 13.26
C ASN A 22 -3.46 6.40 14.08
N PRO A 23 -2.16 6.06 13.94
CA PRO A 23 -1.51 5.11 14.83
C PRO A 23 -1.72 5.50 16.32
N PRO A 24 -1.94 4.53 17.22
CA PRO A 24 -1.84 3.07 17.05
C PRO A 24 -3.11 2.40 16.52
N GLU A 25 -4.15 3.14 16.13
CA GLU A 25 -5.39 2.56 15.63
C GLU A 25 -5.27 2.02 14.19
N ILE A 26 -4.44 2.67 13.38
CA ILE A 26 -4.02 2.19 12.06
C ILE A 26 -2.86 1.22 12.29
N ARG A 27 -2.99 0.01 11.75
CA ARG A 27 -2.04 -1.08 11.95
C ARG A 27 -1.88 -1.86 10.65
N GLY A 28 -0.64 -1.99 10.17
CA GLY A 28 -0.27 -2.83 9.03
C GLY A 28 -0.09 -4.27 9.47
N THR A 29 -1.19 -4.98 9.76
CA THR A 29 -1.14 -6.41 10.13
C THR A 29 -1.25 -7.29 8.89
N GLY A 30 -0.91 -8.58 8.97
CA GLY A 30 -1.13 -9.56 7.90
C GLY A 30 -2.59 -9.83 7.52
N TYR A 31 -3.57 -9.18 8.18
CA TYR A 31 -4.94 -9.13 7.68
C TYR A 31 -5.08 -8.12 6.53
N VAL A 32 -5.41 -8.62 5.34
CA VAL A 32 -5.45 -7.85 4.08
C VAL A 32 -6.18 -6.50 4.17
N VAL A 33 -7.31 -6.43 4.88
CA VAL A 33 -8.09 -5.18 5.02
C VAL A 33 -7.34 -4.16 5.86
N ALA A 34 -6.63 -4.59 6.90
CA ALA A 34 -5.85 -3.71 7.75
C ALA A 34 -4.58 -3.23 7.05
N CYS A 35 -3.90 -4.10 6.31
CA CYS A 35 -2.78 -3.75 5.43
C CYS A 35 -3.19 -2.69 4.40
N LEU A 36 -4.32 -2.89 3.70
CA LEU A 36 -4.84 -1.92 2.76
C LEU A 36 -5.25 -0.59 3.43
N GLU A 37 -5.89 -0.65 4.60
CA GLU A 37 -6.24 0.55 5.40
C GLU A 37 -4.99 1.36 5.77
N ALA A 38 -3.90 0.68 6.15
CA ALA A 38 -2.61 1.28 6.50
C ALA A 38 -1.92 1.92 5.29
N ALA A 39 -1.87 1.24 4.15
CA ALA A 39 -1.31 1.79 2.90
C ALA A 39 -2.08 3.04 2.45
N LEU A 40 -3.42 3.01 2.48
CA LEU A 40 -4.27 4.17 2.17
C LEU A 40 -4.08 5.32 3.16
N TRP A 41 -3.89 5.02 4.44
CA TRP A 41 -3.58 6.05 5.45
C TRP A 41 -2.25 6.74 5.13
N ALA A 42 -1.19 5.97 4.86
CA ALA A 42 0.13 6.52 4.55
C ALA A 42 0.11 7.36 3.26
N PHE A 43 -0.56 6.89 2.22
CA PHE A 43 -0.76 7.63 0.97
C PHE A 43 -1.55 8.93 1.18
N TYR A 44 -2.63 8.90 1.97
CA TYR A 44 -3.43 10.09 2.24
C TYR A 44 -2.73 11.13 3.12
N ARG A 45 -1.82 10.69 3.99
CA ARG A 45 -1.11 11.55 4.95
C ARG A 45 0.21 12.11 4.44
N SER A 46 0.69 11.63 3.30
CA SER A 46 1.94 12.07 2.70
C SER A 46 1.71 12.98 1.49
N SER A 47 2.76 13.69 1.14
CA SER A 47 2.85 14.60 -0.01
C SER A 47 3.84 14.15 -1.07
N SER A 48 4.57 13.05 -0.80
CA SER A 48 5.56 12.45 -1.70
C SER A 48 5.62 10.94 -1.51
N PHE A 49 6.13 10.23 -2.53
CA PHE A 49 6.37 8.79 -2.44
C PHE A 49 7.27 8.45 -1.24
N TRP A 50 8.37 9.20 -1.08
CA TRP A 50 9.33 9.04 0.01
C TRP A 50 8.64 9.11 1.38
N GLU A 51 7.90 10.19 1.64
CA GLU A 51 7.24 10.41 2.92
C GLU A 51 6.24 9.30 3.23
N GLY A 52 5.39 8.94 2.27
CA GLY A 52 4.38 7.91 2.49
C GLY A 52 4.97 6.51 2.63
N ALA A 53 6.07 6.19 1.92
CA ALA A 53 6.75 4.92 2.05
C ALA A 53 7.30 4.75 3.47
N LEU A 54 7.94 5.81 4.00
CA LEU A 54 8.42 5.82 5.38
C LEU A 54 7.27 5.73 6.38
N LEU A 55 6.15 6.43 6.15
CA LEU A 55 4.97 6.30 7.01
C LEU A 55 4.43 4.87 7.03
N ALA A 56 4.35 4.21 5.87
CA ALA A 56 3.82 2.85 5.75
C ALA A 56 4.69 1.82 6.49
N VAL A 57 6.01 1.82 6.27
CA VAL A 57 6.91 0.83 6.87
C VAL A 57 7.14 1.06 8.37
N ASN A 58 7.12 2.32 8.82
CA ASN A 58 7.29 2.64 10.24
C ASN A 58 6.03 2.36 11.10
N LEU A 59 4.92 1.93 10.50
CA LEU A 59 3.82 1.33 11.27
C LEU A 59 4.22 0.01 11.93
N GLY A 60 5.30 -0.62 11.45
CA GLY A 60 5.79 -1.89 11.96
C GLY A 60 4.87 -3.05 11.60
N GLU A 61 4.89 -4.08 12.45
CA GLU A 61 4.14 -5.34 12.26
C GLU A 61 4.49 -6.00 10.92
N ASP A 62 3.60 -5.93 9.93
CA ASP A 62 3.78 -6.48 8.59
C ASP A 62 4.19 -5.35 7.63
N ALA A 63 5.38 -4.80 7.89
CA ALA A 63 5.90 -3.61 7.24
C ALA A 63 6.27 -3.86 5.77
N ASP A 64 6.74 -5.06 5.44
CA ASP A 64 7.05 -5.48 4.08
C ASP A 64 5.79 -5.59 3.23
N THR A 65 4.74 -6.26 3.72
CA THR A 65 3.47 -6.35 2.98
C THR A 65 2.81 -4.98 2.86
N THR A 66 2.77 -4.20 3.94
CA THR A 66 2.17 -2.85 3.94
C THR A 66 2.94 -1.90 3.03
N GLY A 67 4.27 -1.96 3.04
CA GLY A 67 5.14 -1.21 2.15
C GLY A 67 4.95 -1.59 0.69
N ALA A 68 4.81 -2.88 0.37
CA ALA A 68 4.56 -3.35 -0.99
C ALA A 68 3.20 -2.88 -1.54
N VAL A 69 2.14 -2.96 -0.75
CA VAL A 69 0.80 -2.46 -1.13
C VAL A 69 0.82 -0.95 -1.31
N TYR A 70 1.48 -0.22 -0.40
CA TYR A 70 1.69 1.22 -0.56
C TYR A 70 2.47 1.54 -1.84
N GLY A 71 3.55 0.81 -2.14
CA GLY A 71 4.40 1.03 -3.30
C GLY A 71 3.60 0.94 -4.61
N GLN A 72 2.80 -0.09 -4.78
CA GLN A 72 1.95 -0.25 -5.97
C GLN A 72 0.95 0.91 -6.12
N LEU A 73 0.30 1.32 -5.03
CA LEU A 73 -0.67 2.41 -5.04
C LEU A 73 0.00 3.76 -5.35
N ALA A 74 1.09 4.06 -4.65
CA ALA A 74 1.75 5.35 -4.71
C ALA A 74 2.51 5.53 -6.03
N SER A 75 3.17 4.49 -6.55
CA SER A 75 3.86 4.54 -7.84
C SER A 75 2.90 4.76 -9.01
N ALA A 76 1.67 4.27 -8.93
CA ALA A 76 0.65 4.57 -9.94
C ALA A 76 0.22 6.06 -9.96
N TYR A 77 0.43 6.78 -8.85
CA TYR A 77 0.08 8.21 -8.73
C TYR A 77 1.27 9.14 -8.97
N TYR A 78 2.42 8.83 -8.37
CA TYR A 78 3.63 9.65 -8.46
C TYR A 78 4.51 9.29 -9.67
N CYS A 79 4.16 8.22 -10.41
CA CYS A 79 4.97 7.62 -11.46
C CYS A 79 6.34 7.14 -10.97
N GLU A 80 7.14 6.54 -11.85
CA GLU A 80 8.49 6.07 -11.53
C GLU A 80 9.41 7.22 -11.08
N ASP A 81 9.31 8.37 -11.74
CA ASP A 81 10.10 9.58 -11.42
C ASP A 81 9.83 10.13 -10.01
N GLY A 82 8.66 9.80 -9.44
CA GLY A 82 8.33 10.14 -8.06
C GLY A 82 9.04 9.29 -7.02
N ILE A 83 9.65 8.17 -7.43
CA ILE A 83 10.42 7.30 -6.55
C ILE A 83 11.87 7.81 -6.49
N PRO A 84 12.43 8.00 -5.28
CA PRO A 84 13.82 8.42 -5.08
C PRO A 84 14.79 7.58 -5.91
N GLU A 85 15.63 8.25 -6.69
CA GLU A 85 16.60 7.60 -7.58
C GLU A 85 17.54 6.69 -6.78
N GLU A 86 18.03 7.16 -5.63
CA GLU A 86 18.90 6.36 -4.76
C GLU A 86 18.25 5.09 -4.19
N TRP A 87 16.91 5.00 -4.24
CA TRP A 87 16.18 3.78 -3.88
C TRP A 87 16.06 2.87 -5.09
N ARG A 88 15.69 3.41 -6.25
CA ARG A 88 15.58 2.65 -7.50
C ARG A 88 16.89 1.96 -7.85
N GLU A 89 18.02 2.66 -7.74
CA GLU A 89 19.36 2.12 -7.99
C GLU A 89 19.76 0.94 -7.09
N LYS A 90 19.10 0.76 -5.94
CA LYS A 90 19.39 -0.32 -4.99
C LYS A 90 18.44 -1.51 -5.15
N ILE A 91 17.44 -1.43 -6.02
CA ILE A 91 16.49 -2.52 -6.23
C ILE A 91 17.20 -3.67 -6.95
N THR A 92 17.20 -4.84 -6.33
CA THR A 92 17.67 -6.07 -6.96
C THR A 92 16.81 -6.38 -8.17
N MET A 93 17.45 -6.72 -9.30
CA MET A 93 16.78 -7.06 -10.55
C MET A 93 15.92 -5.93 -11.13
N ARG A 94 16.30 -4.67 -10.87
CA ARG A 94 15.61 -3.48 -11.36
C ARG A 94 15.29 -3.57 -12.86
N GLU A 95 16.29 -3.84 -13.69
CA GLU A 95 16.11 -3.87 -15.15
C GLU A 95 15.06 -4.91 -15.54
N ARG A 96 15.09 -6.08 -14.89
CA ARG A 96 14.11 -7.15 -15.15
C ARG A 96 12.68 -6.76 -14.73
N ILE A 97 12.54 -6.01 -13.65
CA ILE A 97 11.23 -5.53 -13.17
C ILE A 97 10.66 -4.50 -14.14
N GLU A 98 11.50 -3.58 -14.63
CA GLU A 98 11.14 -2.56 -15.63
C GLU A 98 10.71 -3.22 -16.95
N GLU A 99 11.51 -4.14 -17.48
CA GLU A 99 11.16 -4.94 -18.68
C GLU A 99 9.80 -5.61 -18.54
N LEU A 100 9.53 -6.28 -17.42
CA LEU A 100 8.26 -6.97 -17.18
C LEU A 100 7.09 -5.99 -17.10
N ALA A 101 7.29 -4.80 -16.52
CA ALA A 101 6.25 -3.79 -16.45
C ALA A 101 5.89 -3.26 -17.85
N GLU A 102 6.88 -3.03 -18.71
CA GLU A 102 6.69 -2.64 -20.11
C GLU A 102 5.99 -3.73 -20.93
N GLU A 103 6.41 -4.98 -20.79
CA GLU A 103 5.77 -6.13 -21.45
C GLU A 103 4.29 -6.26 -21.07
N ILE A 104 3.96 -6.15 -19.78
CA ILE A 104 2.57 -6.20 -19.29
C ILE A 104 1.77 -5.02 -19.84
N PHE A 105 2.34 -3.81 -19.83
CA PHE A 105 1.67 -2.63 -20.35
C PHE A 105 1.34 -2.77 -21.84
N ALA A 106 2.31 -3.24 -22.64
CA ALA A 106 2.14 -3.47 -24.07
C ALA A 106 1.10 -4.57 -24.39
N LEU A 107 0.94 -5.58 -23.53
CA LEU A 107 -0.08 -6.62 -23.69
C LEU A 107 -1.51 -6.09 -23.47
N VAL A 108 -1.68 -5.19 -22.52
CA VAL A 108 -3.01 -4.65 -22.16
C VAL A 108 -3.43 -3.53 -23.11
N TRP A 109 -2.46 -2.76 -23.62
CA TRP A 109 -2.71 -1.57 -24.42
C TRP A 109 -2.31 -1.74 -25.89
N GLN A 110 -2.62 -2.89 -26.49
CA GLN A 110 -2.51 -3.05 -27.94
C GLN A 110 -3.58 -2.17 -28.60
N ASP A 111 -3.15 -1.19 -29.39
CA ASP A 111 -4.04 -0.41 -30.25
C ASP A 111 -4.66 -1.37 -31.30
N ASP A 112 -6.00 -1.43 -31.35
CA ASP A 112 -6.75 -2.00 -32.49
C ASP A 112 -6.52 -1.19 -33.78
#